data_AF-A0A961XNG2-F1
#
_entry.id   AF-A0A961XNG2-F1
#
_cell.length_a   1.000
_cell.length_b   1.000
_cell.length_c   1.000
_cell.angle_alpha   90.00
_cell.angle_beta   90.00
_cell.angle_gamma   90.00
#
_symmetry.space_group_name_H-M   'P 1'
#
loop_
_entity.id
_entity.type
_entity.pdbx_description
1 polymer ?
#
loop_
_entity_poly.entity_id
_entity_poly.type
_entity_poly.pdbx_seq_one_letter_code
_entity_poly.pdbx_strand_id
1 'polypeptide(L)'
;MPAPARLLHRMAGLVARRQAAGRSRSERLSAALNRLGPSWVKLGQFLATRPDVVGKEIAHDLERLQDRMEPFASEESRKRIEASIGRSIDSVYSHFGPPVAAASVAQVHKAIRLRDGAEVAVKVIRPGVRGRF
;
A
#
# COMPACT_ATOMS: atom_id res chain seq x y z
N MET A 1 38.70 -25.62 -5.75
CA MET A 1 37.48 -25.34 -6.54
C MET A 1 37.85 -25.31 -8.02
N PRO A 2 37.25 -26.16 -8.87
CA PRO A 2 37.58 -26.24 -10.29
C PRO A 2 37.29 -24.92 -11.01
N ALA A 3 38.18 -24.50 -11.91
CA ALA A 3 38.12 -23.24 -12.66
C ALA A 3 36.75 -22.87 -13.28
N PRO A 4 35.95 -23.79 -13.86
CA PRO A 4 34.64 -23.44 -14.43
C PRO A 4 33.63 -22.93 -13.39
N ALA A 5 33.72 -23.36 -12.13
CA ALA A 5 32.82 -22.91 -11.07
C ALA A 5 33.06 -21.43 -10.70
N ARG A 6 34.31 -20.95 -10.80
CA ARG A 6 34.64 -19.53 -10.54
C ARG A 6 34.11 -18.60 -11.63
N LEU A 7 34.12 -19.06 -12.88
CA LEU A 7 33.57 -18.30 -14.00
C LEU A 7 32.05 -18.18 -13.89
N LEU A 8 31.36 -19.29 -13.60
CA LEU A 8 29.92 -19.30 -13.36
C LEU A 8 29.53 -18.38 -12.19
N HIS A 9 30.30 -18.40 -11.09
CA HIS A 9 30.02 -17.54 -9.95
C HIS A 9 30.23 -16.04 -10.25
N ARG A 10 31.24 -15.68 -11.05
CA ARG A 10 31.47 -14.29 -11.51
C ARG A 10 30.38 -13.82 -12.47
N MET A 11 29.90 -14.69 -13.36
CA MET A 11 28.78 -14.38 -14.26
C MET A 11 27.47 -14.22 -13.50
N ALA A 12 27.19 -15.08 -12.51
CA ALA A 12 26.05 -14.92 -11.60
C ALA A 12 26.12 -13.60 -10.81
N GLY A 13 27.32 -13.21 -10.36
CA GLY A 13 27.55 -11.93 -9.69
C GLY A 13 27.30 -10.70 -10.57
N LEU A 14 27.60 -10.77 -11.87
CA LEU A 14 27.33 -9.70 -12.84
C LEU A 14 25.83 -9.55 -13.15
N VAL A 15 25.11 -10.67 -13.26
CA VAL A 15 23.65 -10.68 -13.47
C VAL A 15 22.91 -10.16 -12.23
N ALA A 16 23.30 -10.60 -11.02
CA ALA A 16 22.75 -10.10 -9.76
C ALA A 16 23.04 -8.60 -9.56
N ARG A 17 24.24 -8.13 -9.91
CA ARG A 17 24.57 -6.69 -9.89
C ARG A 17 23.75 -5.88 -10.89
N ARG A 18 23.46 -6.41 -12.09
CA ARG A 18 22.58 -5.77 -13.07
C ARG A 18 21.13 -5.69 -12.61
N GLN A 19 20.59 -6.73 -11.96
CA GLN A 19 19.24 -6.69 -11.37
C GLN A 19 19.12 -5.69 -10.22
N ALA A 20 20.18 -5.48 -9.43
CA ALA A 20 20.21 -4.48 -8.37
C ALA A 20 20.34 -3.04 -8.92
N ALA A 21 20.96 -2.86 -10.08
CA ALA A 21 21.18 -1.56 -10.72
C ALA A 21 19.91 -0.95 -11.34
N GLY A 22 18.87 -1.74 -11.61
CA GLY A 22 17.60 -1.26 -12.17
C GLY A 22 16.53 -0.88 -11.14
N ARG A 23 16.74 -1.15 -9.85
CA ARG A 23 15.75 -0.88 -8.80
C ARG A 23 16.05 0.41 -8.05
N SER A 24 15.03 1.19 -7.74
CA SER A 24 15.17 2.39 -6.93
C SER A 24 15.68 2.06 -5.51
N ARG A 25 16.30 3.03 -4.82
CA ARG A 25 16.76 2.86 -3.42
C ARG A 25 15.59 2.40 -2.52
N SER A 26 14.41 2.98 -2.73
CA SER A 26 13.18 2.64 -2.02
C SER A 26 12.74 1.20 -2.31
N GLU A 27 12.78 0.72 -3.56
CA GLU A 27 12.44 -0.68 -3.88
C GLU A 27 13.36 -1.69 -3.22
N ARG A 28 14.67 -1.39 -3.11
CA ARG A 28 15.62 -2.25 -2.40
C ARG A 28 15.32 -2.28 -0.91
N LEU A 29 14.99 -1.14 -0.32
CA LEU A 29 14.60 -1.03 1.08
C LEU A 29 13.29 -1.80 1.37
N SER A 30 12.30 -1.67 0.49
CA SER A 30 11.07 -2.47 0.52
C SER A 30 11.32 -3.96 0.43
N ALA A 31 12.17 -4.39 -0.51
CA ALA A 31 12.51 -5.80 -0.62
C ALA A 31 13.25 -6.31 0.64
N ALA A 32 14.13 -5.51 1.23
CA ALA A 32 14.85 -5.88 2.44
C ALA A 32 13.92 -6.04 3.65
N LEU A 33 13.04 -5.06 3.90
CA LEU A 33 12.12 -5.10 5.03
C LEU A 33 11.07 -6.22 4.90
N ASN A 34 10.59 -6.49 3.68
CA ASN A 34 9.71 -7.64 3.42
C ASN A 34 10.42 -8.97 3.69
N ARG A 35 11.70 -9.11 3.33
CA ARG A 35 12.50 -10.32 3.62
C ARG A 35 12.72 -10.56 5.10
N LEU A 36 12.85 -9.48 5.89
CA LEU A 36 13.01 -9.55 7.35
C LEU A 36 11.69 -9.88 8.07
N GLY A 37 10.56 -9.73 7.39
CA GLY A 37 9.24 -10.15 7.88
C GLY A 37 8.36 -9.00 8.40
N PRO A 38 7.12 -9.32 8.82
CA PRO A 38 6.07 -8.33 9.05
C PRO A 38 6.35 -7.33 10.18
N SER A 39 7.19 -7.68 11.17
CA SER A 39 7.60 -6.76 12.23
C SER A 39 8.49 -5.64 11.70
N TRP A 40 9.40 -5.95 10.78
CA TRP A 40 10.32 -4.98 10.17
C TRP A 40 9.60 -4.06 9.19
N VAL A 41 8.60 -4.58 8.47
CA VAL A 41 7.73 -3.74 7.63
C VAL A 41 7.00 -2.69 8.47
N LYS A 42 6.44 -3.07 9.63
CA LYS A 42 5.79 -2.14 10.56
C LYS A 42 6.77 -1.11 11.13
N LEU A 43 7.99 -1.54 11.48
CA LEU A 43 9.04 -0.63 11.92
C LEU A 43 9.40 0.39 10.82
N GLY A 44 9.54 -0.06 9.58
CA GLY A 44 9.77 0.82 8.44
C GLY A 44 8.64 1.83 8.24
N GLN A 45 7.38 1.38 8.37
CA GLN A 45 6.20 2.26 8.31
C GLN A 45 6.14 3.28 9.45
N PHE A 46 6.58 2.91 10.66
CA PHE A 46 6.69 3.83 11.80
C PHE A 46 7.80 4.86 11.59
N LEU A 47 8.97 4.42 11.12
CA LEU A 47 10.09 5.32 10.83
C LEU A 47 9.79 6.28 9.66
N ALA A 48 8.92 5.88 8.73
CA ALA A 48 8.43 6.76 7.66
C ALA A 48 7.73 8.02 8.21
N THR A 49 7.10 7.95 9.38
CA THR A 49 6.41 9.11 10.00
C THR A 49 7.34 9.95 10.87
N ARG A 50 8.64 9.62 10.93
CA ARG A 50 9.65 10.27 11.80
C ARG A 50 10.86 10.76 10.99
N PRO A 51 10.68 11.77 10.11
CA PRO A 51 11.78 12.35 9.34
C PRO A 51 12.85 13.01 10.21
N ASP A 52 12.53 13.32 11.46
CA ASP A 52 13.45 13.79 12.50
C ASP A 52 14.41 12.69 13.00
N VAL A 53 14.04 11.41 12.86
CA VAL A 53 14.86 10.27 13.33
C VAL A 53 15.71 9.69 12.22
N VAL A 54 15.13 9.48 11.03
CA VAL A 54 15.81 8.81 9.91
C VAL A 54 16.27 9.77 8.81
N GLY A 55 15.96 11.07 8.94
CA GLY A 55 16.18 12.06 7.91
C GLY A 55 15.08 12.05 6.85
N LYS A 56 14.85 13.21 6.22
CA LYS A 56 13.77 13.42 5.24
C LYS A 56 13.82 12.45 4.06
N GLU A 57 15.01 12.17 3.55
CA GLU A 57 15.17 11.30 2.38
C GLU A 57 14.80 9.84 2.65
N ILE A 58 15.23 9.31 3.80
CA ILE A 58 14.93 7.92 4.18
C ILE A 58 13.46 7.81 4.57
N ALA A 59 12.91 8.79 5.28
CA ALA A 59 11.48 8.83 5.59
C ALA A 59 10.63 8.77 4.32
N HIS A 60 10.94 9.58 3.31
CA HIS A 60 10.24 9.55 2.01
C HIS A 60 10.38 8.22 1.28
N ASP A 61 11.53 7.55 1.36
CA ASP A 61 11.70 6.21 0.80
C ASP A 61 10.89 5.15 1.56
N LEU A 62 10.86 5.25 2.88
CA LEU A 62 10.06 4.38 3.76
C LEU A 62 8.55 4.62 3.61
N GLU A 63 8.11 5.82 3.23
CA GLU A 63 6.70 6.09 2.90
C GLU A 63 6.21 5.20 1.76
N ARG A 64 7.11 4.79 0.84
CA ARG A 64 6.77 3.88 -0.26
C ARG A 64 6.60 2.42 0.21
N LEU A 65 6.98 2.09 1.45
CA LEU A 65 6.63 0.83 2.12
C LEU A 65 5.21 0.83 2.66
N GLN A 66 4.63 2.02 2.85
CA GLN A 66 3.23 2.08 3.21
C GLN A 66 2.46 1.45 2.06
N ASP A 67 1.57 0.56 2.43
CA ASP A 67 0.83 -0.31 1.53
C ASP A 67 -0.16 0.55 0.72
N ARG A 68 0.33 1.20 -0.33
CA ARG A 68 -0.46 1.95 -1.29
C ARG A 68 -0.80 0.99 -2.41
N MET A 69 -1.96 0.35 -2.27
CA MET A 69 -2.49 -0.55 -3.28
C MET A 69 -3.32 0.24 -4.28
N GLU A 70 -3.31 -0.15 -5.55
CA GLU A 70 -4.19 0.44 -6.56
C GLU A 70 -5.65 0.41 -6.08
N PRO A 71 -6.37 1.54 -6.10
CA PRO A 71 -7.78 1.56 -5.74
C PRO A 71 -8.60 0.64 -6.64
N PHE A 72 -9.62 -0.01 -6.08
CA PHE A 72 -10.63 -0.66 -6.90
C PHE A 72 -11.69 0.35 -7.34
N ALA A 73 -12.46 -0.01 -8.37
CA ALA A 73 -13.44 0.87 -9.00
C ALA A 73 -14.44 1.45 -7.98
N SER A 74 -14.69 2.76 -8.06
CA SER A 74 -15.64 3.45 -7.18
C SER A 74 -17.05 2.86 -7.24
N GLU A 75 -17.48 2.34 -8.40
CA GLU A 75 -18.77 1.66 -8.54
C GLU A 75 -18.88 0.41 -7.67
N GLU A 76 -17.80 -0.35 -7.55
CA GLU A 76 -17.75 -1.50 -6.65
C GLU A 76 -17.82 -1.05 -5.19
N SER A 77 -17.22 0.11 -4.84
CA SER A 77 -17.39 0.70 -3.51
C SER A 77 -18.85 1.06 -3.23
N ARG A 78 -19.53 1.70 -4.18
CA ARG A 78 -20.94 2.08 -4.05
C ARG A 78 -21.81 0.86 -3.81
N LYS A 79 -21.71 -0.16 -4.68
CA LYS A 79 -22.45 -1.43 -4.55
C LYS A 79 -22.24 -2.09 -3.19
N ARG A 80 -21.00 -2.12 -2.70
CA ARG A 80 -20.68 -2.71 -1.39
C ARG A 80 -21.26 -1.94 -0.22
N ILE A 81 -21.24 -0.61 -0.28
CA ILE A 81 -21.87 0.24 0.74
C ILE A 81 -23.36 -0.04 0.74
N GLU A 82 -24.00 0.04 -0.42
CA GLU A 82 -25.46 -0.17 -0.59
C GLU A 82 -25.89 -1.55 -0.11
N ALA A 83 -25.15 -2.60 -0.48
CA ALA A 83 -25.39 -3.96 0.02
C ALA A 83 -25.24 -4.07 1.55
N SER A 84 -24.36 -3.27 2.16
CA SER A 84 -24.17 -3.27 3.61
C SER A 84 -25.23 -2.47 4.36
N ILE A 85 -25.83 -1.45 3.75
CA ILE A 85 -26.82 -0.57 4.40
C ILE A 85 -28.27 -0.82 3.95
N GLY A 86 -28.48 -1.62 2.91
CA GLY A 86 -29.80 -1.99 2.39
C GLY A 86 -30.56 -0.87 1.67
N ARG A 87 -29.86 0.20 1.26
CA ARG A 87 -30.46 1.38 0.59
C ARG A 87 -29.41 2.09 -0.27
N SER A 88 -29.87 2.97 -1.16
CA SER A 88 -28.98 3.75 -2.03
C SER A 88 -28.00 4.62 -1.24
N ILE A 89 -26.77 4.71 -1.72
CA ILE A 89 -25.72 5.55 -1.13
C ILE A 89 -26.12 7.03 -1.07
N ASP A 90 -26.89 7.49 -2.05
CA ASP A 90 -27.34 8.88 -2.18
C ASP A 90 -28.41 9.24 -1.11
N SER A 91 -28.99 8.24 -0.44
CA SER A 91 -29.85 8.46 0.74
C SER A 91 -29.08 8.73 2.03
N VAL A 92 -27.76 8.51 2.05
CA VAL A 92 -26.90 8.65 3.22
C VAL A 92 -25.88 9.78 3.07
N TYR A 93 -25.35 9.96 1.85
CA TYR A 93 -24.33 10.96 1.56
C TYR A 93 -24.82 11.91 0.47
N SER A 94 -24.70 13.22 0.70
CA SER A 94 -24.95 14.24 -0.32
C SER A 94 -23.82 14.31 -1.36
N HIS A 95 -22.63 13.84 -0.98
CA HIS A 95 -21.50 13.70 -1.87
C HIS A 95 -20.68 12.47 -1.48
N PHE A 96 -20.29 11.65 -2.47
CA PHE A 96 -19.36 10.53 -2.29
C PHE A 96 -18.27 10.62 -3.37
N GLY A 97 -17.06 10.99 -2.95
CA GLY A 97 -15.95 11.31 -3.84
C GLY A 97 -15.11 10.09 -4.27
N PRO A 98 -14.11 10.30 -5.14
CA PRO A 98 -13.15 9.26 -5.51
C PRO A 98 -12.34 8.76 -4.30
N PRO A 99 -11.69 7.58 -4.40
CA PRO A 99 -10.86 7.08 -3.32
C PRO A 99 -9.67 8.03 -3.07
N VAL A 100 -9.44 8.36 -1.79
CA VAL A 100 -8.35 9.23 -1.35
C VAL A 100 -7.15 8.45 -0.84
N ALA A 101 -7.36 7.20 -0.42
CA ALA A 101 -6.32 6.29 0.03
C ALA A 101 -6.77 4.84 -0.18
N ALA A 102 -5.82 3.95 -0.43
CA ALA A 102 -6.10 2.54 -0.68
C ALA A 102 -4.99 1.66 -0.07
N ALA A 103 -5.40 0.70 0.75
CA ALA A 103 -4.52 -0.23 1.46
C ALA A 103 -4.92 -1.69 1.19
N SER A 104 -4.18 -2.66 1.74
CA SER A 104 -4.44 -4.09 1.50
C SER A 104 -5.84 -4.58 1.86
N VAL A 105 -6.45 -4.03 2.91
CA VAL A 105 -7.75 -4.51 3.43
C VAL A 105 -8.92 -3.66 2.92
N ALA A 106 -8.69 -2.37 2.72
CA ALA A 106 -9.76 -1.41 2.44
C ALA A 106 -9.23 -0.19 1.68
N GLN A 107 -10.13 0.56 1.07
CA GLN A 107 -9.86 1.91 0.59
C GLN A 107 -10.78 2.92 1.28
N VAL A 108 -10.39 4.19 1.26
CA VAL A 108 -11.06 5.28 1.96
C VAL A 108 -11.54 6.29 0.93
N HIS A 109 -12.77 6.76 1.10
CA HIS A 109 -13.38 7.82 0.30
C HIS A 109 -13.70 9.03 1.19
N LYS A 110 -13.60 10.24 0.65
CA LYS A 110 -14.16 11.43 1.27
C LYS A 110 -15.64 11.54 0.90
N ALA A 111 -16.50 11.79 1.88
CA ALA A 111 -17.93 11.97 1.67
C ALA A 111 -18.50 13.10 2.52
N ILE A 112 -19.65 13.64 2.13
CA ILE A 112 -20.43 14.59 2.91
C ILE A 112 -21.72 13.88 3.31
N ARG A 113 -21.98 13.83 4.62
CA ARG A 113 -23.16 13.14 5.15
C ARG A 113 -24.41 13.98 4.94
N LEU A 114 -25.47 13.36 4.41
CA LEU A 114 -26.70 14.07 4.02
C LEU A 114 -27.44 14.67 5.23
N ARG A 115 -27.47 13.97 6.37
CA ARG A 115 -28.27 14.37 7.55
C ARG A 115 -27.81 15.65 8.26
N ASP A 116 -26.54 16.03 8.12
CA ASP A 116 -25.96 17.17 8.86
C ASP A 116 -24.81 17.88 8.15
N GLY A 117 -24.49 17.51 6.91
CA GLY A 117 -23.43 18.14 6.13
C GLY A 117 -22.01 17.82 6.62
N ALA A 118 -21.82 16.90 7.56
CA ALA A 118 -20.50 16.60 8.08
C ALA A 118 -19.60 15.93 7.02
N GLU A 119 -18.36 16.41 6.88
CA GLU A 119 -17.33 15.72 6.11
C GLU A 119 -16.88 14.46 6.87
N VAL A 120 -16.86 13.32 6.19
CA VAL A 120 -16.53 12.02 6.78
C VAL A 120 -15.61 11.20 5.87
N ALA A 121 -14.81 10.34 6.50
CA ALA A 121 -14.03 9.32 5.82
C ALA A 121 -14.80 7.99 5.79
N VAL A 122 -15.11 7.48 4.60
CA VAL A 122 -15.84 6.22 4.42
C VAL A 122 -14.85 5.14 4.03
N LYS A 123 -14.62 4.18 4.93
CA LYS A 123 -13.72 3.04 4.69
C LYS A 123 -14.50 1.86 4.10
N VAL A 124 -14.12 1.42 2.92
CA VAL A 124 -14.76 0.32 2.18
C VAL A 124 -13.80 -0.86 2.07
N ILE A 125 -14.19 -2.01 2.62
CA ILE A 125 -13.39 -3.24 2.57
C ILE A 125 -13.28 -3.72 1.12
N ARG A 126 -12.07 -4.11 0.71
CA ARG A 126 -11.81 -4.65 -0.64
C ARG A 126 -12.63 -5.93 -0.92
N PRO A 127 -13.04 -6.16 -2.18
CA PRO A 127 -13.57 -7.45 -2.59
C PRO A 127 -12.61 -8.60 -2.25
N GLY A 128 -13.16 -9.74 -1.82
CA GLY A 128 -12.37 -10.95 -1.52
C GLY A 128 -11.66 -10.99 -0.15
N VAL A 129 -11.67 -9.91 0.64
CA VAL A 129 -10.97 -9.91 1.95
C VAL A 129 -11.70 -10.71 3.04
N ARG A 130 -13.04 -10.79 2.98
CA ARG A 130 -13.87 -11.45 4.03
C ARG A 130 -13.72 -12.98 4.09
N GLY A 131 -12.97 -13.61 3.19
CA GLY A 131 -12.72 -15.06 3.20
C GLY A 131 -11.38 -15.49 3.82
N ARG A 132 -10.65 -14.57 4.47
CA ARG A 132 -9.26 -14.79 4.91
C ARG A 132 -9.01 -14.66 6.43
N PHE A 133 -10.06 -14.54 7.23
CA PHE A 133 -9.99 -14.46 8.69
C PHE A 133 -11.05 -15.34 9.32
#